data_AF-A0A8J8ASA2-F1
#
_entry.id   AF-A0A8J8ASA2-F1
#
_cell.length_a   1.000
_cell.length_b   1.000
_cell.length_c   1.000
_cell.angle_alpha   90.00
_cell.angle_beta   90.00
_cell.angle_gamma   90.00
#
_symmetry.space_group_name_H-M   'P 1'
#
loop_
_entity.id
_entity.type
_entity.pdbx_description
1 polymer ?
#
loop_
_entity_poly.entity_id
_entity_poly.type
_entity_poly.pdbx_seq_one_letter_code
_entity_poly.pdbx_strand_id
1 'polypeptide(L)'
;MDRISAIKRLRIAIAVIIILTAVMASYNFARSNFQDALIEDVELTEKLEAGMPVYVDFEDIKTGDYNLEYDENSSYSQLEISNVSDETLYDISIELAKQQTSQRNSFLIPSYHISILRSGESALLSTQHENVDRDQPLMVKEVTYRDSEGNAIFISASSDDGKERSITVKPNLKTEFAVLTEDIEKIRTGEITVSEESGQRTARVEITNISDEKLYDVYVNIIEYNEGMATGNIYARLEVLDGGFSRSISIKPHPDTELKISDTGYTLRTEEDKNGHVYSLFPDEGVYRVRAYSSQAAAQSRNTSMTFARLAAIIIFLEANRREAEYRVKGASEGKDEYLKKAGYAAMIKWVTLVIYIILVADLFKI
;
A
#
# COMPACT_ATOMS: atom_id res chain seq x y z
N MET A 1 -48.24 38.11 -3.28
CA MET A 1 -47.11 37.15 -3.26
C MET A 1 -47.47 36.00 -2.35
N ASP A 2 -47.76 34.82 -2.90
CA ASP A 2 -48.30 33.69 -2.13
C ASP A 2 -47.27 33.09 -1.17
N ARG A 3 -47.67 32.94 0.11
CA ARG A 3 -46.89 32.25 1.16
C ARG A 3 -46.41 30.86 0.74
N ILE A 4 -47.15 30.19 -0.15
CA ILE A 4 -46.82 28.85 -0.70
C ILE A 4 -45.61 28.90 -1.65
N SER A 5 -45.43 29.99 -2.40
CA SER A 5 -44.27 30.23 -3.27
C SER A 5 -43.00 30.51 -2.45
N ALA A 6 -43.13 31.28 -1.38
CA ALA A 6 -42.04 31.59 -0.46
C ALA A 6 -41.52 30.35 0.27
N ILE A 7 -42.42 29.49 0.78
CA ILE A 7 -42.04 28.24 1.47
C ILE A 7 -41.36 27.24 0.51
N LYS A 8 -41.80 27.16 -0.76
CA LYS A 8 -41.14 26.30 -1.76
C LYS A 8 -39.74 26.79 -2.14
N ARG A 9 -39.55 28.11 -2.30
CA ARG A 9 -38.23 28.70 -2.56
C ARG A 9 -37.29 28.52 -1.38
N LEU A 10 -37.80 28.65 -0.15
CA LEU A 10 -37.05 28.42 1.08
C LEU A 10 -36.56 26.97 1.20
N ARG A 11 -37.41 25.99 0.86
CA ARG A 11 -37.01 24.56 0.87
C ARG A 11 -35.93 24.23 -0.16
N ILE A 12 -36.00 24.83 -1.35
CA ILE A 12 -34.97 24.67 -2.39
C ILE A 12 -33.66 25.34 -1.94
N ALA A 13 -33.72 26.55 -1.37
CA ALA A 13 -32.55 27.23 -0.84
C ALA A 13 -31.87 26.42 0.28
N ILE A 14 -32.64 25.84 1.20
CA ILE A 14 -32.13 24.96 2.25
C ILE A 14 -31.48 23.71 1.66
N ALA A 15 -32.09 23.07 0.67
CA ALA A 15 -31.50 21.90 0.01
C ALA A 15 -30.18 22.23 -0.70
N VAL A 16 -30.10 23.38 -1.39
CA VAL A 16 -28.87 23.86 -2.02
C VAL A 16 -27.80 24.18 -0.98
N ILE A 17 -28.17 24.79 0.15
CA ILE A 17 -27.24 25.06 1.26
C ILE A 17 -26.73 23.74 1.83
N ILE A 18 -27.58 22.73 2.06
CA ILE A 18 -27.14 21.42 2.57
C ILE A 18 -26.16 20.75 1.60
N ILE A 19 -26.43 20.81 0.29
CA ILE A 19 -25.52 20.27 -0.73
C ILE A 19 -24.21 21.05 -0.74
N LEU A 20 -24.24 22.39 -0.72
CA LEU A 20 -23.03 23.22 -0.68
C LEU A 20 -22.23 23.00 0.60
N THR A 21 -22.89 22.84 1.75
CA THR A 21 -22.24 22.55 3.03
C THR A 21 -21.66 21.14 3.04
N ALA A 22 -22.33 20.15 2.45
CA ALA A 22 -21.79 18.80 2.30
C ALA A 22 -20.58 18.78 1.35
N VAL A 23 -20.66 19.49 0.23
CA VAL A 23 -19.53 19.64 -0.72
C VAL A 23 -18.38 20.41 -0.08
N MET A 24 -18.64 21.49 0.66
CA MET A 24 -17.63 22.25 1.39
C MET A 24 -17.03 21.44 2.55
N ALA A 25 -17.82 20.62 3.25
CA ALA A 25 -17.33 19.75 4.31
C ALA A 25 -16.50 18.60 3.73
N SER A 26 -16.92 17.99 2.61
CA SER A 26 -16.12 16.99 1.89
C SER A 26 -14.86 17.61 1.28
N TYR A 27 -14.94 18.82 0.75
CA TYR A 27 -13.79 19.57 0.24
C TYR A 27 -12.84 19.97 1.37
N ASN A 28 -13.34 20.45 2.51
CA ASN A 28 -12.51 20.78 3.67
C ASN A 28 -11.96 19.55 4.39
N PHE A 29 -12.67 18.42 4.39
CA PHE A 29 -12.18 17.14 4.89
C PHE A 29 -11.13 16.54 3.95
N ALA A 30 -11.31 16.64 2.63
CA ALA A 30 -10.27 16.31 1.66
C ALA A 30 -9.09 17.26 1.86
N ARG A 31 -9.32 18.57 1.86
CA ARG A 31 -8.30 19.61 2.04
C ARG A 31 -7.58 19.48 3.37
N SER A 32 -8.20 19.18 4.50
CA SER A 32 -7.50 18.99 5.78
C SER A 32 -6.70 17.68 5.82
N ASN A 33 -7.15 16.62 5.14
CA ASN A 33 -6.37 15.39 4.98
C ASN A 33 -5.27 15.50 3.89
N PHE A 34 -5.33 16.51 3.02
CA PHE A 34 -4.41 16.69 1.89
C PHE A 34 -3.57 17.98 1.95
N GLN A 35 -3.82 18.93 2.87
CA GLN A 35 -3.07 20.21 2.97
C GLN A 35 -2.11 20.30 4.16
N ASP A 36 -2.13 19.38 5.11
CA ASP A 36 -1.15 19.42 6.22
C ASP A 36 0.16 18.69 5.90
N ALA A 37 0.40 18.33 4.63
CA ALA A 37 1.72 17.95 4.13
C ALA A 37 2.10 18.86 2.95
N LEU A 38 2.32 20.14 3.24
CA LEU A 38 3.30 20.89 2.45
C LEU A 38 4.62 20.13 2.64
N ILE A 39 4.95 19.30 1.65
CA ILE A 39 6.22 18.63 1.49
C ILE A 39 7.29 19.72 1.71
N GLU A 40 7.98 19.69 2.85
CA GLU A 40 9.28 20.36 2.95
C GLU A 40 10.12 19.78 1.81
N ASP A 41 10.84 20.62 1.08
CA ASP A 41 11.57 20.26 -0.14
C ASP A 41 12.41 18.97 0.05
N VAL A 42 11.81 17.79 -0.18
CA VAL A 42 12.52 16.51 -0.17
C VAL A 42 13.47 16.58 -1.36
N GLU A 43 14.76 16.55 -1.08
CA GLU A 43 15.78 16.53 -2.12
C GLU A 43 15.54 15.30 -3.01
N LEU A 44 15.10 15.54 -4.25
CA LEU A 44 14.79 14.51 -5.25
C LEU A 44 16.08 13.97 -5.86
N THR A 45 16.95 13.41 -5.03
CA THR A 45 18.15 12.69 -5.45
C THR A 45 17.87 11.19 -5.43
N GLU A 46 18.40 10.48 -6.42
CA GLU A 46 18.34 9.03 -6.46
C GLU A 46 19.25 8.48 -5.37
N LYS A 47 18.66 7.99 -4.27
CA LYS A 47 19.38 7.44 -3.11
C LYS A 47 19.73 5.96 -3.25
N LEU A 48 19.08 5.27 -4.19
CA LEU A 48 19.30 3.85 -4.49
C LEU A 48 19.67 3.68 -5.96
N GLU A 49 20.84 3.11 -6.21
CA GLU A 49 21.23 2.65 -7.54
C GLU A 49 20.81 1.18 -7.72
N ALA A 50 20.06 0.91 -8.78
CA ALA A 50 19.73 -0.44 -9.20
C ALA A 50 20.47 -0.78 -10.51
N GLY A 51 21.21 -1.90 -10.50
CA GLY A 51 21.90 -2.44 -11.66
C GLY A 51 20.97 -3.01 -12.72
N MET A 52 21.53 -3.80 -13.64
CA MET A 52 20.74 -4.55 -14.62
C MET A 52 20.44 -5.96 -14.10
N PRO A 53 19.18 -6.40 -14.10
CA PRO A 53 18.83 -7.77 -13.71
C PRO A 53 19.33 -8.75 -14.77
N VAL A 54 19.92 -9.87 -14.33
CA VAL A 54 20.49 -10.90 -15.20
C VAL A 54 19.96 -12.28 -14.83
N TYR A 55 19.62 -13.10 -15.83
CA TYR A 55 19.28 -14.50 -15.57
C TYR A 55 20.52 -15.29 -15.18
N VAL A 56 20.36 -16.17 -14.18
CA VAL A 56 21.39 -17.09 -13.70
C VAL A 56 20.83 -18.51 -13.63
N ASP A 57 21.72 -19.49 -13.61
CA ASP A 57 21.34 -20.86 -13.27
C ASP A 57 21.14 -20.98 -11.76
N PHE A 58 20.30 -21.92 -11.31
CA PHE A 58 20.01 -22.09 -9.88
C PHE A 58 21.28 -22.35 -9.05
N GLU A 59 22.23 -23.08 -9.63
CA GLU A 59 23.52 -23.42 -9.01
C GLU A 59 24.43 -22.19 -8.81
N ASP A 60 24.20 -21.12 -9.57
CA ASP A 60 24.95 -19.87 -9.50
C ASP A 60 24.31 -18.84 -8.57
N ILE A 61 23.16 -19.15 -7.97
CA ILE A 61 22.50 -18.27 -7.01
C ILE A 61 23.35 -18.19 -5.73
N LYS A 62 23.88 -17.00 -5.49
CA LYS A 62 24.71 -16.68 -4.31
C LYS A 62 23.94 -16.07 -3.16
N THR A 63 22.60 -16.07 -3.23
CA THR A 63 21.75 -15.46 -2.21
C THR A 63 20.91 -16.50 -1.49
N GLY A 64 20.60 -16.26 -0.20
CA GLY A 64 19.61 -17.06 0.55
C GLY A 64 18.26 -16.35 0.67
N ASP A 65 17.81 -15.73 -0.42
CA ASP A 65 16.51 -15.07 -0.46
C ASP A 65 15.35 -16.04 -0.22
N TYR A 66 14.30 -15.50 0.41
CA TYR A 66 13.09 -16.23 0.79
C TYR A 66 12.53 -17.11 -0.34
N ASN A 67 12.23 -18.37 -0.02
CA ASN A 67 11.51 -19.34 -0.87
C ASN A 67 12.16 -19.71 -2.20
N LEU A 68 13.45 -19.46 -2.41
CA LEU A 68 14.12 -19.98 -3.61
C LEU A 68 14.34 -21.48 -3.47
N GLU A 69 13.50 -22.24 -4.17
CA GLU A 69 13.64 -23.68 -4.31
C GLU A 69 13.93 -24.02 -5.79
N TYR A 70 14.71 -25.07 -6.02
CA TYR A 70 14.94 -25.57 -7.36
C TYR A 70 13.63 -26.10 -7.95
N ASP A 71 13.26 -25.57 -9.11
CA ASP A 71 12.13 -26.00 -9.91
C ASP A 71 12.55 -25.98 -11.39
N GLU A 72 12.36 -27.12 -12.06
CA GLU A 72 12.71 -27.33 -13.46
C GLU A 72 11.94 -26.43 -14.44
N ASN A 73 10.78 -25.88 -14.02
CA ASN A 73 9.96 -24.99 -14.84
C ASN A 73 10.19 -23.50 -14.52
N SER A 74 11.15 -23.20 -13.66
CA SER A 74 11.44 -21.84 -13.23
C SER A 74 12.76 -21.33 -13.80
N SER A 75 12.78 -20.05 -14.13
CA SER A 75 14.03 -19.32 -14.36
C SER A 75 14.37 -18.46 -13.14
N TYR A 76 15.64 -18.07 -13.00
CA TYR A 76 16.12 -17.31 -11.85
C TYR A 76 16.90 -16.10 -12.33
N SER A 77 16.80 -14.99 -11.61
CA SER A 77 17.61 -13.81 -11.91
C SER A 77 18.15 -13.16 -10.66
N GLN A 78 19.25 -12.42 -10.84
CA GLN A 78 19.86 -11.63 -9.80
C GLN A 78 19.97 -10.16 -10.22
N LEU A 79 19.98 -9.28 -9.23
CA LEU A 79 20.14 -7.84 -9.39
C LEU A 79 20.97 -7.30 -8.22
N GLU A 80 22.00 -6.53 -8.54
CA GLU A 80 22.76 -5.77 -7.55
C GLU A 80 22.14 -4.38 -7.36
N ILE A 81 22.07 -3.95 -6.11
CA ILE A 81 21.59 -2.63 -5.69
C ILE A 81 22.57 -2.01 -4.72
N SER A 82 22.65 -0.68 -4.68
CA SER A 82 23.50 0.05 -3.76
C SER A 82 22.79 1.27 -3.19
N ASN A 83 22.88 1.44 -1.88
CA ASN A 83 22.48 2.69 -1.23
C ASN A 83 23.62 3.70 -1.36
N VAL A 84 23.41 4.69 -2.23
CA VAL A 84 24.41 5.74 -2.53
C VAL A 84 24.21 7.00 -1.70
N SER A 85 23.27 6.97 -0.76
CA SER A 85 22.99 8.07 0.17
C SER A 85 23.66 7.90 1.52
N ASP A 86 23.61 8.97 2.32
CA ASP A 86 24.10 9.02 3.71
C ASP A 86 23.04 8.57 4.74
N GLU A 87 21.86 8.14 4.30
CA GLU A 87 20.77 7.67 5.15
C GLU A 87 20.51 6.16 5.00
N THR A 88 19.80 5.59 5.97
CA THR A 88 19.30 4.21 5.91
C THR A 88 17.99 4.19 5.12
N LEU A 89 17.89 3.26 4.17
CA LEU A 89 16.69 3.04 3.36
C LEU A 89 15.95 1.79 3.84
N TYR A 90 14.63 1.83 3.85
CA TYR A 90 13.76 0.77 4.37
C TYR A 90 12.77 0.27 3.32
N ASP A 91 12.30 -0.97 3.48
CA ASP A 91 11.31 -1.64 2.62
C ASP A 91 11.58 -1.45 1.12
N ILE A 92 12.78 -1.79 0.70
CA ILE A 92 13.21 -1.66 -0.68
C ILE A 92 12.55 -2.77 -1.51
N SER A 93 11.85 -2.37 -2.56
CA SER A 93 11.19 -3.24 -3.52
C SER A 93 11.56 -2.80 -4.93
N ILE A 94 11.98 -3.74 -5.77
CA ILE A 94 12.28 -3.48 -7.18
C ILE A 94 11.37 -4.34 -8.04
N GLU A 95 10.49 -3.70 -8.80
CA GLU A 95 9.56 -4.35 -9.71
C GLU A 95 10.15 -4.41 -11.12
N LEU A 96 10.09 -5.59 -11.73
CA LEU A 96 10.47 -5.80 -13.12
C LEU A 96 9.30 -5.64 -14.08
N ALA A 97 9.62 -5.39 -15.34
CA ALA A 97 8.66 -5.42 -16.43
C ALA A 97 7.95 -6.78 -16.48
N LYS A 98 6.65 -6.71 -16.80
CA LYS A 98 5.78 -7.85 -17.05
C LYS A 98 6.44 -8.87 -18.00
N GLN A 99 6.54 -10.10 -17.55
CA GLN A 99 7.03 -11.25 -18.32
C GLN A 99 5.87 -12.12 -18.79
N GLN A 100 5.95 -12.63 -20.02
CA GLN A 100 5.02 -13.64 -20.51
C GLN A 100 5.42 -15.00 -19.95
N THR A 101 4.44 -15.76 -19.49
CA THR A 101 4.65 -17.14 -19.04
C THR A 101 4.33 -18.13 -20.17
N SER A 102 4.87 -19.34 -20.12
CA SER A 102 4.53 -20.44 -21.03
C SER A 102 3.05 -20.86 -20.95
N GLN A 103 2.37 -20.53 -19.86
CA GLN A 103 0.93 -20.67 -19.70
C GLN A 103 0.16 -19.60 -20.49
N ARG A 104 -0.92 -20.01 -21.17
CA ARG A 104 -1.66 -19.15 -22.09
C ARG A 104 -2.41 -18.04 -21.32
N ASN A 105 -2.19 -16.79 -21.72
CA ASN A 105 -2.80 -15.57 -21.15
C ASN A 105 -2.41 -15.25 -19.70
N SER A 106 -1.34 -15.83 -19.17
CA SER A 106 -0.78 -15.46 -17.87
C SER A 106 0.51 -14.66 -18.02
N PHE A 107 0.78 -13.87 -16.99
CA PHE A 107 1.94 -13.01 -16.93
C PHE A 107 2.42 -12.91 -15.49
N LEU A 108 3.72 -12.74 -15.33
CA LEU A 108 4.37 -12.54 -14.05
C LEU A 108 4.93 -11.12 -14.01
N ILE A 109 4.86 -10.50 -12.83
CA ILE A 109 5.59 -9.27 -12.53
C ILE A 109 6.60 -9.65 -11.45
N PRO A 110 7.85 -9.98 -11.84
CA PRO A 110 8.86 -10.35 -10.88
C PRO A 110 9.24 -9.15 -10.00
N SER A 111 9.64 -9.41 -8.76
CA SER A 111 10.10 -8.36 -7.87
C SER A 111 11.15 -8.85 -6.89
N TYR A 112 12.06 -7.94 -6.52
CA TYR A 112 13.09 -8.16 -5.51
C TYR A 112 12.75 -7.36 -4.26
N HIS A 113 13.09 -7.89 -3.08
CA HIS A 113 12.75 -7.25 -1.80
C HIS A 113 13.88 -7.39 -0.78
N ILE A 114 14.21 -6.30 -0.11
CA ILE A 114 15.06 -6.28 1.09
C ILE A 114 14.51 -5.28 2.10
N SER A 115 14.50 -5.62 3.39
CA SER A 115 13.82 -4.79 4.40
C SER A 115 14.57 -3.51 4.76
N ILE A 116 15.89 -3.52 4.68
CA ILE A 116 16.74 -2.39 5.07
C ILE A 116 18.05 -2.45 4.29
N LEU A 117 18.57 -1.29 3.92
CA LEU A 117 19.92 -1.12 3.35
C LEU A 117 20.52 0.18 3.92
N ARG A 118 21.58 0.05 4.71
CA ARG A 118 22.20 1.20 5.38
C ARG A 118 23.05 2.01 4.42
N SER A 119 23.45 3.20 4.85
CA SER A 119 24.30 4.08 4.04
C SER A 119 25.55 3.37 3.55
N GLY A 120 25.77 3.43 2.23
CA GLY A 120 26.93 2.81 1.57
C GLY A 120 26.90 1.29 1.47
N GLU A 121 25.84 0.61 1.94
CA GLU A 121 25.68 -0.83 1.77
C GLU A 121 25.18 -1.17 0.36
N SER A 122 25.60 -2.34 -0.12
CA SER A 122 25.13 -2.95 -1.37
C SER A 122 24.47 -4.28 -1.07
N ALA A 123 23.53 -4.67 -1.92
CA ALA A 123 22.87 -5.97 -1.85
C ALA A 123 22.81 -6.65 -3.22
N LEU A 124 23.01 -7.96 -3.23
CA LEU A 124 22.67 -8.85 -4.33
C LEU A 124 21.35 -9.53 -3.97
N LEU A 125 20.33 -9.30 -4.80
CA LEU A 125 19.00 -9.86 -4.61
C LEU A 125 18.71 -10.86 -5.73
N SER A 126 18.01 -11.94 -5.41
CA SER A 126 17.57 -12.95 -6.38
C SER A 126 16.06 -13.14 -6.35
N THR A 127 15.49 -13.54 -7.49
CA THR A 127 14.07 -13.91 -7.59
C THR A 127 13.89 -15.10 -8.53
N GLN A 128 12.88 -15.90 -8.24
CA GLN A 128 12.40 -17.00 -9.09
C GLN A 128 11.28 -16.50 -10.01
N HIS A 129 11.29 -16.96 -11.25
CA HIS A 129 10.29 -16.66 -12.28
C HIS A 129 9.65 -17.95 -12.76
N GLU A 130 8.48 -18.26 -12.22
CA GLU A 130 7.77 -19.48 -12.57
C GLU A 130 7.29 -19.43 -14.03
N ASN A 131 7.64 -20.44 -14.83
CA ASN A 131 7.18 -20.61 -16.21
C ASN A 131 7.58 -19.47 -17.16
N VAL A 132 8.64 -18.71 -16.89
CA VAL A 132 9.12 -17.60 -17.75
C VAL A 132 10.32 -18.04 -18.61
N ASP A 133 10.23 -17.73 -19.91
CA ASP A 133 11.31 -17.96 -20.88
C ASP A 133 12.47 -16.95 -20.71
N ARG A 134 13.71 -17.46 -20.64
CA ARG A 134 14.95 -16.67 -20.46
C ARG A 134 15.29 -15.78 -21.65
N ASP A 135 14.69 -16.03 -22.81
CA ASP A 135 14.90 -15.18 -24.00
C ASP A 135 14.21 -13.80 -23.86
N GLN A 136 13.31 -13.63 -22.88
CA GLN A 136 12.67 -12.34 -22.60
C GLN A 136 13.59 -11.42 -21.78
N PRO A 137 13.83 -10.17 -22.22
CA PRO A 137 14.70 -9.26 -21.48
C PRO A 137 14.09 -8.87 -20.13
N LEU A 138 14.93 -8.90 -19.10
CA LEU A 138 14.60 -8.38 -17.78
C LEU A 138 14.84 -6.86 -17.78
N MET A 139 13.84 -6.09 -17.32
CA MET A 139 13.93 -4.64 -17.25
C MET A 139 13.33 -4.15 -15.94
N VAL A 140 14.04 -3.30 -15.20
CA VAL A 140 13.49 -2.63 -14.01
C VAL A 140 12.42 -1.63 -14.46
N LYS A 141 11.22 -1.71 -13.89
CA LYS A 141 10.13 -0.75 -14.13
C LYS A 141 10.02 0.28 -13.01
N GLU A 142 10.10 -0.18 -11.77
CA GLU A 142 9.93 0.67 -10.61
C GLU A 142 10.88 0.23 -9.49
N VAL A 143 11.51 1.20 -8.86
CA VAL A 143 12.24 1.03 -7.59
C VAL A 143 11.44 1.80 -6.55
N THR A 144 11.09 1.12 -5.46
CA THR A 144 10.40 1.71 -4.32
C THR A 144 11.24 1.51 -3.08
N TYR A 145 11.35 2.55 -2.26
CA TYR A 145 11.94 2.45 -0.92
C TYR A 145 11.28 3.47 0.00
N ARG A 146 11.64 3.40 1.29
CA ARG A 146 11.31 4.41 2.28
C ARG A 146 12.56 5.05 2.84
N ASP A 147 12.51 6.38 2.95
CA ASP A 147 13.56 7.14 3.63
C ASP A 147 13.41 7.04 5.16
N SER A 148 14.34 7.67 5.88
CA SER A 148 14.35 7.72 7.35
C SER A 148 13.14 8.42 7.96
N GLU A 149 12.44 9.26 7.20
CA GLU A 149 11.22 9.94 7.64
C GLU A 149 9.96 9.07 7.41
N GLY A 150 10.09 8.00 6.61
CA GLY A 150 9.01 7.08 6.27
C GLY A 150 8.24 7.47 5.02
N ASN A 151 8.73 8.44 4.26
CA ASN A 151 8.18 8.78 2.95
C ASN A 151 8.39 7.62 1.99
N ALA A 152 7.38 7.30 1.18
CA ALA A 152 7.54 6.31 0.12
C ALA A 152 8.05 7.01 -1.14
N ILE A 153 9.24 6.60 -1.59
CA ILE A 153 9.90 7.11 -2.78
C ILE A 153 9.74 6.10 -3.90
N PHE A 154 9.27 6.57 -5.06
CA PHE A 154 9.06 5.76 -6.25
C PHE A 154 9.92 6.30 -7.39
N ILE A 155 10.81 5.47 -7.93
CA ILE A 155 11.62 5.78 -9.10
C ILE A 155 11.11 4.90 -10.23
N SER A 156 10.44 5.51 -11.20
CA SER A 156 9.85 4.80 -12.32
C SER A 156 10.63 5.11 -13.60
N ALA A 157 10.94 4.08 -14.38
CA ALA A 157 11.49 4.27 -15.71
C ALA A 157 10.36 4.62 -16.68
N SER A 158 10.36 5.84 -17.22
CA SER A 158 9.42 6.24 -18.26
C SER A 158 9.96 5.76 -19.63
N SER A 159 9.10 5.06 -20.36
CA SER A 159 9.31 4.54 -21.73
C SER A 159 10.19 3.29 -21.92
N ASP A 160 9.91 2.59 -23.02
CA ASP A 160 10.52 1.33 -23.47
C ASP A 160 12.01 1.46 -23.85
N ASP A 161 12.59 2.66 -23.77
CA ASP A 161 13.98 2.95 -24.15
C ASP A 161 14.92 3.16 -22.94
N GLY A 162 14.41 3.13 -21.70
CA GLY A 162 15.21 3.10 -20.46
C GLY A 162 16.01 4.37 -20.13
N LYS A 163 15.82 5.48 -20.85
CA LYS A 163 16.66 6.69 -20.74
C LYS A 163 16.11 7.81 -19.86
N GLU A 164 14.80 7.86 -19.60
CA GLU A 164 14.20 8.87 -18.73
C GLU A 164 13.59 8.22 -17.50
N ARG A 165 14.24 8.39 -16.33
CA ARG A 165 13.70 7.98 -15.03
C ARG A 165 12.94 9.14 -14.40
N SER A 166 11.69 8.92 -14.01
CA SER A 166 10.89 9.86 -13.23
C SER A 166 10.86 9.45 -11.76
N ILE A 167 11.37 10.32 -10.89
CA ILE A 167 11.29 10.16 -9.43
C ILE A 167 10.00 10.84 -8.96
N THR A 168 9.15 10.11 -8.26
CA THR A 168 7.94 10.62 -7.60
C THR A 168 7.99 10.30 -6.12
N VAL A 169 7.83 11.30 -5.28
CA VAL A 169 7.68 11.13 -3.83
C VAL A 169 6.21 11.13 -3.50
N LYS A 170 5.76 10.12 -2.76
CA LYS A 170 4.41 10.13 -2.17
C LYS A 170 4.57 10.16 -0.65
N PRO A 171 4.27 11.30 0.00
CA PRO A 171 4.20 11.33 1.46
C PRO A 171 3.16 10.31 1.90
N ASN A 172 3.53 9.44 2.82
CA ASN A 172 2.62 8.44 3.36
C ASN A 172 2.38 8.72 4.85
N LEU A 173 1.40 9.58 5.11
CA LEU A 173 0.92 10.02 6.43
C LEU A 173 0.47 8.88 7.37
N LYS A 174 0.55 7.62 6.96
CA LYS A 174 0.10 6.44 7.74
C LYS A 174 1.24 5.50 8.14
N THR A 175 2.49 5.84 7.82
CA THR A 175 3.65 4.95 7.97
C THR A 175 4.93 5.74 8.28
N GLU A 176 4.82 6.76 9.12
CA GLU A 176 5.99 7.48 9.65
C GLU A 176 6.82 6.53 10.54
N PHE A 177 8.14 6.64 10.46
CA PHE A 177 9.03 6.00 11.42
C PHE A 177 9.04 6.82 12.70
N ALA A 178 8.78 6.17 13.83
CA ALA A 178 8.78 6.77 15.15
C ALA A 178 9.90 6.16 16.00
N VAL A 179 10.37 6.92 17.00
CA VAL A 179 11.38 6.44 17.95
C VAL A 179 10.86 5.23 18.72
N LEU A 180 11.64 4.15 18.76
CA LEU A 180 11.30 2.94 19.51
C LEU A 180 11.29 3.23 21.01
N THR A 181 10.19 2.88 21.66
CA THR A 181 9.93 3.09 23.09
C THR A 181 9.56 1.78 23.78
N GLU A 182 9.72 1.73 25.10
CA GLU A 182 9.47 0.51 25.91
C GLU A 182 8.02 0.01 25.83
N ASP A 183 7.04 0.89 25.57
CA ASP A 183 5.63 0.52 25.39
C ASP A 183 5.35 -0.15 24.04
N ILE A 184 6.22 0.07 23.06
CA ILE A 184 6.17 -0.51 21.72
C ILE A 184 7.08 -1.74 21.59
N GLU A 185 8.20 -1.78 22.29
CA GLU A 185 9.08 -2.94 22.30
C GLU A 185 8.44 -4.09 23.11
N LYS A 186 7.57 -4.88 22.47
CA LYS A 186 6.90 -6.03 23.11
C LYS A 186 7.62 -7.36 22.90
N ILE A 187 8.60 -7.38 22.00
CA ILE A 187 9.40 -8.57 21.68
C ILE A 187 10.87 -8.28 21.90
N ARG A 188 11.58 -9.28 22.43
CA ARG A 188 13.03 -9.26 22.57
C ARG A 188 13.63 -10.48 21.88
N THR A 189 14.64 -10.26 21.06
CA THR A 189 15.39 -11.32 20.40
C THR A 189 16.65 -11.66 21.18
N GLY A 190 16.97 -12.94 21.29
CA GLY A 190 18.28 -13.43 21.69
C GLY A 190 19.29 -13.34 20.55
N GLU A 191 20.54 -13.69 20.83
CA GLU A 191 21.58 -13.78 19.81
C GLU A 191 21.28 -14.88 18.78
N ILE A 192 21.76 -14.69 17.55
CA ILE A 192 21.69 -15.73 16.52
C ILE A 192 22.70 -16.82 16.88
N THR A 193 22.19 -18.02 17.16
CA THR A 193 23.02 -19.20 17.42
C THR A 193 23.10 -20.05 16.16
N VAL A 194 24.31 -20.33 15.68
CA VAL A 194 24.55 -21.14 14.48
C VAL A 194 25.08 -22.51 14.89
N SER A 195 24.50 -23.55 14.30
CA SER A 195 24.96 -24.93 14.46
C SER A 195 25.05 -25.60 13.09
N GLU A 196 26.02 -26.50 12.94
CA GLU A 196 26.16 -27.34 11.76
C GLU A 196 26.03 -28.81 12.15
N GLU A 197 25.03 -29.47 11.58
CA GLU A 197 24.82 -30.91 11.75
C GLU A 197 24.70 -31.57 10.38
N SER A 198 25.49 -32.62 10.15
CA SER A 198 25.47 -33.40 8.89
C SER A 198 25.64 -32.57 7.61
N GLY A 199 26.44 -31.49 7.68
CA GLY A 199 26.68 -30.58 6.55
C GLY A 199 25.55 -29.57 6.30
N GLN A 200 24.53 -29.53 7.16
CA GLN A 200 23.47 -28.54 7.11
C GLN A 200 23.68 -27.47 8.20
N ARG A 201 23.92 -26.23 7.76
CA ARG A 201 23.96 -25.05 8.62
C ARG A 201 22.54 -24.65 9.01
N THR A 202 22.32 -24.50 10.31
CA THR A 202 21.04 -24.03 10.88
C THR A 202 21.33 -22.87 11.81
N ALA A 203 20.57 -21.79 11.66
CA ALA A 203 20.59 -20.67 12.59
C ALA A 203 19.30 -20.66 13.43
N ARG A 204 19.43 -20.32 14.71
CA ARG A 204 18.32 -20.29 15.65
C ARG A 204 18.32 -18.97 16.42
N VAL A 205 17.16 -18.33 16.44
CA VAL A 205 16.92 -17.09 17.19
C VAL A 205 15.82 -17.35 18.20
N GLU A 206 16.08 -16.98 19.45
CA GLU A 206 15.06 -16.96 20.49
C GLU A 206 14.29 -15.64 20.45
N ILE A 207 12.95 -15.70 20.50
CA ILE A 207 12.08 -14.53 20.57
C ILE A 207 11.22 -14.66 21.82
N THR A 208 11.34 -13.68 22.71
CA THR A 208 10.57 -13.57 23.94
C THR A 208 9.53 -12.46 23.80
N ASN A 209 8.27 -12.76 24.10
CA ASN A 209 7.26 -11.74 24.32
C ASN A 209 7.41 -11.19 25.74
N ILE A 210 7.93 -9.96 25.84
CA ILE A 210 8.20 -9.30 27.12
C ILE A 210 7.00 -8.50 27.65
N SER A 211 5.88 -8.53 26.92
CA SER A 211 4.61 -7.95 27.35
C SER A 211 3.67 -9.00 27.93
N ASP A 212 2.60 -8.53 28.60
CA ASP A 212 1.49 -9.39 29.06
C ASP A 212 0.47 -9.69 27.95
N GLU A 213 0.62 -9.05 26.78
CA GLU A 213 -0.33 -9.18 25.68
C GLU A 213 -0.06 -10.41 24.82
N LYS A 214 -1.11 -10.96 24.20
CA LYS A 214 -0.97 -12.00 23.20
C LYS A 214 -0.62 -11.37 21.85
N LEU A 215 0.54 -11.74 21.31
CA LEU A 215 1.02 -11.25 20.02
C LEU A 215 0.70 -12.26 18.91
N TYR A 216 0.37 -11.75 17.72
CA TYR A 216 0.09 -12.54 16.52
C TYR A 216 1.13 -12.24 15.45
N ASP A 217 1.35 -13.18 14.53
CA ASP A 217 2.23 -13.00 13.37
C ASP A 217 3.60 -12.39 13.78
N VAL A 218 4.17 -12.93 14.86
CA VAL A 218 5.47 -12.49 15.40
C VAL A 218 6.55 -12.95 14.44
N TYR A 219 7.41 -12.05 13.98
CA TYR A 219 8.41 -12.39 12.99
C TYR A 219 9.78 -11.81 13.33
N VAL A 220 10.80 -12.47 12.79
CA VAL A 220 12.16 -11.97 12.69
C VAL A 220 12.55 -12.00 11.23
N ASN A 221 13.21 -10.94 10.79
CA ASN A 221 13.82 -10.86 9.50
C ASN A 221 15.33 -10.78 9.67
N ILE A 222 16.06 -11.57 8.88
CA ILE A 222 17.50 -11.75 9.00
C ILE A 222 18.13 -11.50 7.64
N ILE A 223 19.10 -10.59 7.59
CA ILE A 223 19.91 -10.37 6.41
C ILE A 223 21.16 -11.24 6.49
N GLU A 224 21.45 -11.91 5.38
CA GLU A 224 22.71 -12.62 5.18
C GLU A 224 23.73 -11.69 4.53
N TYR A 225 24.96 -11.72 5.01
CA TYR A 225 26.08 -10.97 4.44
C TYR A 225 27.15 -11.94 3.97
N ASN A 226 27.62 -11.74 2.74
CA ASN A 226 28.76 -12.43 2.17
C ASN A 226 29.79 -11.36 1.74
N GLU A 227 31.01 -11.45 2.30
CA GLU A 227 32.09 -10.49 2.05
C GLU A 227 31.66 -9.00 2.23
N GLY A 228 30.72 -8.74 3.16
CA GLY A 228 30.20 -7.40 3.45
C GLY A 228 29.05 -6.92 2.56
N MET A 229 28.67 -7.69 1.54
CA MET A 229 27.48 -7.43 0.71
C MET A 229 26.27 -8.17 1.27
N ALA A 230 25.09 -7.54 1.31
CA ALA A 230 23.86 -8.23 1.69
C ALA A 230 23.44 -9.20 0.56
N THR A 231 23.28 -10.47 0.87
CA THR A 231 23.00 -11.54 -0.11
C THR A 231 21.84 -12.41 0.33
N GLY A 232 20.85 -11.87 1.03
CA GLY A 232 19.70 -12.67 1.43
C GLY A 232 18.83 -11.94 2.43
N ASN A 233 17.52 -12.11 2.29
CA ASN A 233 16.53 -11.62 3.23
C ASN A 233 15.63 -12.77 3.71
N ILE A 234 15.91 -13.29 4.91
CA ILE A 234 15.24 -14.47 5.48
C ILE A 234 14.15 -14.03 6.46
N TYR A 235 12.90 -14.17 6.04
CA TYR A 235 11.74 -13.93 6.87
C TYR A 235 11.27 -15.21 7.57
N ALA A 236 11.15 -15.18 8.90
CA ALA A 236 10.65 -16.30 9.67
C ALA A 236 9.65 -15.86 10.75
N ARG A 237 8.54 -16.60 10.88
CA ARG A 237 7.38 -16.20 11.68
C ARG A 237 6.86 -17.27 12.63
N LEU A 238 6.24 -16.80 13.70
CA LEU A 238 5.40 -17.54 14.65
C LEU A 238 3.99 -16.98 14.56
N GLU A 239 2.99 -17.85 14.40
CA GLU A 239 1.59 -17.41 14.29
C GLU A 239 1.10 -16.67 15.55
N VAL A 240 1.53 -17.13 16.73
CA VAL A 240 1.11 -16.63 18.03
C VAL A 240 2.23 -16.77 19.06
N LEU A 241 2.39 -15.76 19.90
CA LEU A 241 3.25 -15.80 21.10
C LEU A 241 2.50 -15.18 22.28
N ASP A 242 2.17 -16.00 23.28
CA ASP A 242 1.50 -15.55 24.49
C ASP A 242 2.44 -14.71 25.38
N GLY A 243 1.88 -13.83 26.20
CA GLY A 243 2.64 -12.93 27.08
C GLY A 243 3.58 -13.66 28.04
N GLY A 244 4.80 -13.17 28.17
CA GLY A 244 5.84 -13.76 29.03
C GLY A 244 6.46 -15.07 28.51
N PHE A 245 6.07 -15.57 27.34
CA PHE A 245 6.63 -16.79 26.77
C PHE A 245 7.75 -16.50 25.77
N SER A 246 8.67 -17.44 25.69
CA SER A 246 9.74 -17.48 24.69
C SER A 246 9.52 -18.65 23.72
N ARG A 247 9.87 -18.43 22.45
CA ARG A 247 9.97 -19.47 21.42
C ARG A 247 11.20 -19.26 20.56
N SER A 248 11.75 -20.35 20.05
CA SER A 248 12.80 -20.24 19.06
C SER A 248 12.27 -20.40 17.64
N ILE A 249 12.86 -19.64 16.73
CA ILE A 249 12.69 -19.76 15.31
C ILE A 249 13.99 -20.31 14.73
N SER A 250 13.88 -21.34 13.89
CA SER A 250 15.01 -21.93 13.18
C SER A 250 14.94 -21.56 11.70
N ILE A 251 16.07 -21.16 11.15
CA ILE A 251 16.25 -20.82 9.74
C ILE A 251 17.43 -21.63 9.16
N LYS A 252 17.44 -21.76 7.83
CA LYS A 252 18.49 -22.45 7.08
C LYS A 252 19.24 -21.41 6.23
N PRO A 253 20.29 -20.80 6.78
CA PRO A 253 21.09 -19.82 6.04
C PRO A 253 21.97 -20.48 4.98
N HIS A 254 22.45 -19.69 4.03
CA HIS A 254 23.49 -20.11 3.09
C HIS A 254 24.79 -20.45 3.85
N PRO A 255 25.62 -21.39 3.35
CA PRO A 255 26.96 -21.62 3.90
C PRO A 255 27.79 -20.34 3.94
N ASP A 256 28.60 -20.19 4.99
CA ASP A 256 29.63 -19.15 5.15
C ASP A 256 29.15 -17.68 5.11
N THR A 257 27.87 -17.41 5.41
CA THR A 257 27.33 -16.05 5.54
C THR A 257 27.34 -15.52 6.97
N GLU A 258 27.61 -14.23 7.16
CA GLU A 258 27.30 -13.53 8.41
C GLU A 258 25.79 -13.26 8.48
N LEU A 259 25.18 -13.36 9.67
CA LEU A 259 23.74 -13.18 9.86
C LEU A 259 23.48 -12.00 10.79
N LYS A 260 22.61 -11.08 10.38
CA LYS A 260 22.17 -9.96 11.23
C LYS A 260 20.66 -9.84 11.21
N ILE A 261 20.06 -9.61 12.38
CA ILE A 261 18.63 -9.29 12.46
C ILE A 261 18.44 -7.90 11.85
N SER A 262 17.59 -7.79 10.84
CA SER A 262 17.29 -6.52 10.19
C SER A 262 16.09 -5.82 10.82
N ASP A 263 15.00 -6.56 10.96
CA ASP A 263 13.80 -6.10 11.62
C ASP A 263 13.07 -7.24 12.32
N THR A 264 12.26 -6.87 13.30
CA THR A 264 11.37 -7.78 14.00
C THR A 264 9.98 -7.20 14.00
N GLY A 265 8.96 -8.01 14.23
CA GLY A 265 7.64 -7.42 14.32
C GLY A 265 6.59 -8.34 14.88
N TYR A 266 5.43 -7.76 15.09
CA TYR A 266 4.28 -8.44 15.64
C TYR A 266 3.00 -7.73 15.22
N THR A 267 1.88 -8.46 15.26
CA THR A 267 0.55 -7.92 15.07
C THR A 267 -0.20 -7.90 16.39
N LEU A 268 -0.72 -6.73 16.76
CA LEU A 268 -1.68 -6.57 17.84
C LEU A 268 -3.09 -6.52 17.30
N ARG A 269 -3.98 -7.32 17.89
CA ARG A 269 -5.41 -7.29 17.60
C ARG A 269 -6.11 -6.67 18.81
N THR A 270 -6.66 -5.48 18.64
CA THR A 270 -7.48 -4.84 19.68
C THR A 270 -8.91 -5.38 19.61
N GLU A 271 -9.50 -5.75 20.75
CA GLU A 271 -10.89 -6.26 20.81
C GLU A 271 -11.92 -5.25 20.30
N GLU A 272 -11.66 -3.94 20.42
CA GLU A 272 -12.60 -2.89 20.05
C GLU A 272 -12.73 -2.64 18.54
N ASP A 273 -11.64 -2.79 17.77
CA ASP A 273 -11.61 -2.30 16.38
C ASP A 273 -11.65 -3.37 15.29
N LYS A 274 -11.56 -4.68 15.63
CA LYS A 274 -11.39 -5.79 14.66
C LYS A 274 -10.24 -5.59 13.65
N ASN A 275 -9.45 -4.53 13.78
CA ASN A 275 -8.31 -4.18 12.95
C ASN A 275 -7.05 -4.67 13.66
N GLY A 276 -6.12 -5.23 12.90
CA GLY A 276 -4.79 -5.59 13.39
C GLY A 276 -3.83 -4.43 13.13
N HIS A 277 -3.01 -4.08 14.11
CA HIS A 277 -1.88 -3.17 13.92
C HIS A 277 -0.61 -4.01 13.81
N VAL A 278 0.06 -3.93 12.67
CA VAL A 278 1.35 -4.58 12.44
C VAL A 278 2.44 -3.61 12.83
N TYR A 279 3.27 -3.99 13.79
CA TYR A 279 4.44 -3.25 14.24
C TYR A 279 5.68 -3.90 13.63
N SER A 280 6.47 -3.10 12.92
CA SER A 280 7.81 -3.46 12.45
C SER A 280 8.82 -2.63 13.25
N LEU A 281 9.70 -3.28 13.98
CA LEU A 281 10.72 -2.70 14.84
C LEU A 281 12.08 -2.88 14.18
N PHE A 282 12.90 -1.82 14.19
CA PHE A 282 14.28 -1.81 13.70
C PHE A 282 15.19 -1.49 14.89
N PRO A 283 15.56 -2.50 15.71
CA PRO A 283 16.20 -2.27 17.01
C PRO A 283 17.53 -1.52 16.91
N ASP A 284 18.36 -1.88 15.93
CA ASP A 284 19.67 -1.24 15.70
C ASP A 284 19.53 0.25 15.36
N GLU A 285 18.44 0.61 14.70
CA GLU A 285 18.15 1.98 14.28
C GLU A 285 17.34 2.75 15.33
N GLY A 286 16.87 2.09 16.38
CA GLY A 286 16.06 2.69 17.45
C GLY A 286 14.72 3.24 16.97
N VAL A 287 14.15 2.68 15.89
CA VAL A 287 12.87 3.14 15.32
C VAL A 287 11.88 2.00 15.10
N TYR A 288 10.61 2.36 14.95
CA TYR A 288 9.55 1.43 14.57
C TYR A 288 8.57 2.07 13.58
N ARG A 289 7.76 1.23 12.97
CA ARG A 289 6.64 1.64 12.11
C ARG A 289 5.40 0.82 12.41
N VAL A 290 4.24 1.46 12.32
CA VAL A 290 2.94 0.80 12.41
C VAL A 290 2.25 0.79 11.04
N ARG A 291 1.72 -0.36 10.64
CA ARG A 291 0.76 -0.50 9.53
C ARG A 291 -0.58 -0.93 10.08
N ALA A 292 -1.62 -0.13 9.86
CA ALA A 292 -2.98 -0.52 10.18
C ALA A 292 -3.50 -1.51 9.11
N TYR A 293 -3.76 -2.75 9.51
CA TYR A 293 -4.47 -3.72 8.69
C TYR A 293 -5.98 -3.52 8.89
N SER A 294 -6.56 -2.58 8.15
CA SER A 294 -8.02 -2.56 7.99
C SER A 294 -8.38 -3.70 7.06
N SER A 295 -9.24 -4.64 7.49
CA SER A 295 -9.85 -5.57 6.54
C SER A 295 -10.42 -4.76 5.36
N GLN A 296 -10.15 -5.14 4.11
CA GLN A 296 -10.71 -4.43 2.94
C GLN A 296 -12.25 -4.33 3.01
N ALA A 297 -12.88 -5.28 3.72
CA ALA A 297 -14.31 -5.25 4.05
C ALA A 297 -14.71 -4.04 4.93
N ALA A 298 -13.86 -3.59 5.84
CA ALA A 298 -14.09 -2.39 6.65
C ALA A 298 -13.89 -1.09 5.86
N ALA A 299 -12.93 -1.06 4.91
CA ALA A 299 -12.71 0.08 4.02
C ALA A 299 -13.89 0.33 3.07
N GLN A 300 -14.61 -0.73 2.66
CA GLN A 300 -15.88 -0.60 1.92
C GLN A 300 -17.07 -0.19 2.80
N SER A 301 -16.96 -0.28 4.14
CA SER A 301 -18.11 -0.14 5.05
C SER A 301 -18.37 1.28 5.60
N ARG A 302 -17.52 2.28 5.33
CA ARG A 302 -17.71 3.63 5.90
C ARG A 302 -17.58 4.73 4.86
N ASN A 303 -18.58 4.82 4.01
CA ASN A 303 -19.00 6.14 3.54
C ASN A 303 -20.52 6.25 3.58
N THR A 304 -21.10 6.06 4.77
CA THR A 304 -22.54 6.18 5.04
C THR A 304 -23.10 7.49 4.48
N SER A 305 -22.32 8.57 4.54
CA SER A 305 -22.61 9.88 3.94
C SER A 305 -22.74 9.84 2.42
N MET A 306 -21.86 9.12 1.71
CA MET A 306 -21.98 8.91 0.26
C MET A 306 -23.18 8.02 -0.10
N THR A 307 -23.47 7.00 0.71
CA THR A 307 -24.68 6.17 0.52
C THR A 307 -25.95 7.01 0.70
N PHE A 308 -26.02 7.88 1.71
CA PHE A 308 -27.13 8.84 1.88
C PHE A 308 -27.20 9.87 0.74
N ALA A 309 -26.08 10.40 0.28
CA ALA A 309 -26.03 11.33 -0.85
C ALA A 309 -26.55 10.70 -2.15
N ARG A 310 -26.20 9.43 -2.41
CA ARG A 310 -26.71 8.64 -3.55
C ARG A 310 -28.22 8.42 -3.44
N LEU A 311 -28.72 8.01 -2.27
CA LEU A 311 -30.15 7.86 -2.00
C LEU A 311 -30.92 9.18 -2.20
N ALA A 312 -30.38 10.29 -1.69
CA ALA A 312 -30.98 11.61 -1.86
C ALA A 312 -31.03 12.03 -3.34
N ALA A 313 -29.96 11.80 -4.10
CA ALA A 313 -29.92 12.08 -5.54
C ALA A 313 -30.97 11.26 -6.32
N ILE A 314 -31.13 9.97 -6.01
CA ILE A 314 -32.16 9.11 -6.63
C ILE A 314 -33.56 9.65 -6.34
N ILE A 315 -33.85 9.99 -5.09
CA ILE A 315 -35.18 10.51 -4.68
C ILE A 315 -35.49 11.84 -5.38
N ILE A 316 -34.51 12.76 -5.44
CA ILE A 316 -34.66 14.05 -6.11
C ILE A 316 -34.88 13.86 -7.62
N PHE A 317 -34.13 12.94 -8.25
CA PHE A 317 -34.27 12.63 -9.67
C PHE A 317 -35.68 12.09 -9.99
N LEU A 318 -36.18 11.12 -9.21
CA LEU A 318 -37.50 10.54 -9.41
C LEU A 318 -38.62 11.56 -9.23
N GLU A 319 -38.53 12.41 -8.20
CA GLU A 319 -39.53 13.45 -7.97
C GLU A 319 -39.49 14.56 -9.03
N ALA A 320 -38.29 14.94 -9.51
CA ALA A 320 -38.15 15.88 -10.63
C ALA A 320 -38.72 15.31 -11.92
N ASN A 321 -38.48 14.03 -12.21
CA ASN A 321 -39.02 13.35 -13.39
C ASN A 321 -40.56 13.24 -13.34
N ARG A 322 -41.13 12.91 -12.17
CA ARG A 322 -42.58 12.88 -11.97
C ARG A 322 -43.21 14.25 -12.20
N ARG A 323 -42.63 15.30 -11.62
CA ARG A 323 -43.14 16.69 -11.76
C ARG A 323 -43.00 17.22 -13.17
N GLU A 324 -41.90 16.91 -13.87
CA GLU A 324 -41.74 17.27 -15.28
C GLU A 324 -42.88 16.68 -16.11
N ALA A 325 -43.17 15.38 -15.96
CA ALA A 325 -44.24 14.72 -16.68
C ALA A 325 -45.61 15.36 -16.39
N GLU A 326 -45.92 15.62 -15.12
CA GLU A 326 -47.16 16.29 -14.71
C GLU A 326 -47.31 17.69 -15.30
N TYR A 327 -46.23 18.47 -15.33
CA TYR A 327 -46.25 19.83 -15.89
C TYR A 327 -46.33 19.83 -17.42
N ARG A 328 -45.74 18.86 -18.12
CA ARG A 328 -45.90 18.71 -19.58
C ARG A 328 -47.32 18.36 -19.96
N VAL A 329 -47.95 17.42 -19.23
CA VAL A 329 -49.36 17.04 -19.46
C VAL A 329 -50.29 18.23 -19.21
N LYS A 330 -50.13 18.94 -18.08
CA LYS A 330 -50.94 20.13 -17.77
C LYS A 330 -50.70 21.29 -18.74
N GLY A 331 -49.47 21.50 -19.17
CA GLY A 331 -49.13 22.52 -20.16
C GLY A 331 -49.79 22.25 -21.51
N ALA A 332 -49.80 20.99 -21.96
CA ALA A 332 -50.45 20.58 -23.20
C ALA A 332 -51.99 20.63 -23.10
N SER A 333 -52.58 20.26 -21.96
CA SER A 333 -54.04 20.24 -21.80
C SER A 333 -54.66 21.61 -21.53
N GLU A 334 -53.94 22.51 -20.83
CA GLU A 334 -54.45 23.84 -20.45
C GLU A 334 -53.95 24.97 -21.35
N GLY A 335 -53.03 24.71 -22.28
CA GLY A 335 -52.49 25.72 -23.21
C GLY A 335 -51.73 26.87 -22.51
N LYS A 336 -51.19 26.62 -21.31
CA LYS A 336 -50.53 27.64 -20.49
C LYS A 336 -49.01 27.45 -20.51
N ASP A 337 -48.33 28.43 -21.12
CA ASP A 337 -46.85 28.49 -21.21
C ASP A 337 -46.15 28.40 -19.85
N GLU A 338 -46.82 28.82 -18.77
CA GLU A 338 -46.26 28.77 -17.41
C GLU A 338 -45.98 27.32 -16.94
N TYR A 339 -46.80 26.35 -17.34
CA TYR A 339 -46.56 24.94 -16.99
C TYR A 339 -45.46 24.32 -17.85
N LEU A 340 -45.35 24.70 -19.13
CA LEU A 340 -44.23 24.30 -19.98
C LEU A 340 -42.90 24.84 -19.45
N LYS A 341 -42.88 26.08 -18.94
CA LYS A 341 -41.71 26.68 -18.29
C LYS A 341 -41.34 25.94 -16.99
N LYS A 342 -42.31 25.54 -16.17
CA LYS A 342 -42.10 24.71 -14.96
C LYS A 342 -41.58 23.31 -15.30
N ALA A 343 -42.04 22.71 -16.40
CA ALA A 343 -41.50 21.45 -16.91
C ALA A 343 -40.03 21.59 -17.32
N GLY A 344 -39.65 22.69 -17.98
CA GLY A 344 -38.25 22.99 -18.31
C GLY A 344 -37.34 23.08 -17.08
N TYR A 345 -37.79 23.74 -16.01
CA TYR A 345 -37.03 23.79 -14.75
C TYR A 345 -36.91 22.42 -14.07
N ALA A 346 -37.98 21.61 -14.07
CA ALA A 346 -37.93 20.26 -13.52
C ALA A 346 -36.98 19.35 -14.33
N ALA A 347 -36.96 19.48 -15.65
CA ALA A 347 -36.02 18.80 -16.53
C ALA A 347 -34.57 19.17 -16.22
N MET A 348 -34.28 20.47 -16.00
CA MET A 348 -32.95 20.94 -15.64
C MET A 348 -32.48 20.35 -14.30
N ILE A 349 -33.33 20.37 -13.27
CA ILE A 349 -33.02 19.77 -11.96
C ILE A 349 -32.78 18.27 -12.09
N LYS A 350 -33.59 17.57 -12.89
CA LYS A 350 -33.43 16.14 -13.19
C LYS A 350 -32.05 15.86 -13.79
N TRP A 351 -31.64 16.59 -14.81
CA TRP A 351 -30.34 16.39 -15.48
C TRP A 351 -29.15 16.74 -14.59
N VAL A 352 -29.21 17.84 -13.83
CA VAL A 352 -28.15 18.20 -12.87
C VAL A 352 -28.00 17.12 -11.79
N THR A 353 -29.11 16.62 -11.27
CA THR A 353 -29.10 15.55 -10.25
C THR A 353 -28.54 14.23 -10.81
N LEU A 354 -28.85 13.91 -12.07
CA LEU A 354 -28.29 12.74 -12.76
C LEU A 354 -26.77 12.85 -12.92
N VAL A 355 -26.26 14.03 -13.32
CA VAL A 355 -24.82 14.26 -13.45
C VAL A 355 -24.12 14.11 -12.09
N ILE A 356 -24.68 14.68 -11.03
CA ILE A 356 -24.16 14.51 -9.66
C ILE A 356 -24.17 13.02 -9.26
N TYR A 357 -25.25 12.29 -9.53
CA TYR A 357 -25.32 10.86 -9.26
C TYR A 357 -24.26 10.07 -10.03
N ILE A 358 -24.08 10.35 -11.33
CA ILE A 358 -23.06 9.70 -12.15
C ILE A 358 -21.66 9.96 -11.59
N ILE A 359 -21.36 11.19 -11.15
CA ILE A 359 -20.07 11.53 -10.51
C ILE A 359 -19.90 10.74 -9.20
N LEU A 360 -20.94 10.70 -8.34
CA LEU A 360 -20.93 9.96 -7.07
C LEU A 360 -20.81 8.44 -7.25
N VAL A 361 -21.15 7.92 -8.42
CA VAL A 361 -21.01 6.51 -8.80
C VAL A 361 -19.71 6.25 -9.57
N ALA A 362 -19.20 7.19 -10.35
CA ALA A 362 -17.94 7.06 -11.08
C ALA A 362 -16.73 6.93 -10.14
N ASP A 363 -16.80 7.51 -8.94
CA ASP A 363 -15.81 7.29 -7.87
C ASP A 363 -15.75 5.82 -7.39
N LEU A 364 -16.72 4.95 -7.69
CA LEU A 364 -16.59 3.50 -7.46
C LEU A 364 -15.67 2.79 -8.45
N PHE A 365 -15.41 3.39 -9.61
CA PHE A 365 -14.66 2.78 -10.70
C PHE A 365 -13.22 3.34 -10.82
N LYS A 366 -12.81 4.23 -9.91
CA LYS A 366 -11.40 4.51 -9.65
C LYS A 366 -10.89 3.50 -8.61
N ILE A 367 -10.71 2.26 -9.06
CA ILE A 367 -9.86 1.25 -8.43
C ILE A 367 -8.81 0.88 -9.45
#